data_AF-A0A7X1HXY3-F1
#
_entry.id   AF-A0A7X1HXY3-F1
#
_cell.length_a   1.000
_cell.length_b   1.000
_cell.length_c   1.000
_cell.angle_alpha   90.00
_cell.angle_beta   90.00
_cell.angle_gamma   90.00
#
_symmetry.space_group_name_H-M   'P 1'
#
loop_
_entity.id
_entity.type
_entity.pdbx_description
1 polymer ?
#
loop_
_entity_poly.entity_id
_entity_poly.type
_entity_poly.pdbx_seq_one_letter_code
_entity_poly.pdbx_strand_id
1 'polypeptide(L)'
;MQRLTSHARFVVLTQVVAHPHGQQRDIARRLQQRLLTDLHSSLGITLLHPGDRAGQAAFSSWGWQNMGEVVGLPGPIDPCVLTLSVEGRPPARP
;
A
#
# COMPACT_ATOMS: atom_id res chain seq x y z
N MET A 1 19.11 -0.91 6.00
CA MET A 1 18.11 -0.25 6.87
C MET A 1 17.38 0.81 6.05
N GLN A 2 16.12 0.58 5.66
CA GLN A 2 15.32 1.51 4.87
C GLN A 2 14.50 2.38 5.82
N ARG A 3 14.64 3.71 5.76
CA ARG A 3 14.01 4.63 6.71
C ARG A 3 12.93 5.44 6.00
N LEU A 4 11.67 5.29 6.40
CA LEU A 4 10.53 5.99 5.78
C LEU A 4 10.68 7.51 5.81
N THR A 5 11.29 8.06 6.88
CA THR A 5 11.57 9.50 7.02
C THR A 5 12.64 10.03 6.06
N SER A 6 13.29 9.16 5.26
CA SER A 6 14.21 9.62 4.22
C SER A 6 13.48 10.12 2.97
N HIS A 7 12.17 9.85 2.85
CA HIS A 7 11.36 10.29 1.72
C HIS A 7 10.70 11.63 2.09
N ALA A 8 10.88 12.65 1.24
CA ALA A 8 10.39 14.00 1.50
C ALA A 8 8.85 14.09 1.56
N ARG A 9 8.14 13.15 0.92
CA ARG A 9 6.67 13.04 0.91
C ARG A 9 6.26 11.56 0.86
N PHE A 10 5.50 11.11 1.86
CA PHE A 10 4.93 9.76 1.91
C PHE A 10 3.45 9.83 2.30
N VAL A 11 2.66 8.84 1.87
CA VAL A 11 1.25 8.70 2.23
C VAL A 11 1.04 7.37 2.93
N VAL A 12 0.40 7.43 4.09
CA VAL A 12 -0.03 6.25 4.83
C VAL A 12 -1.49 6.00 4.50
N LEU A 13 -1.74 4.94 3.73
CA LEU A 13 -3.09 4.44 3.49
C LEU A 13 -3.43 3.46 4.61
N THR A 14 -4.22 3.91 5.59
CA THR A 14 -4.59 3.09 6.74
C THR A 14 -5.66 2.05 6.38
N GLN A 15 -6.65 2.40 5.56
CA GLN A 15 -7.69 1.47 5.09
C GLN A 15 -8.25 1.90 3.71
N VAL A 16 -8.37 0.94 2.79
CA VAL A 16 -9.20 1.07 1.58
C VAL A 16 -10.30 0.03 1.68
N VAL A 17 -11.48 0.44 2.11
CA VAL A 17 -12.65 -0.44 2.18
C VAL A 17 -13.41 -0.34 0.86
N ALA A 18 -13.13 -1.27 -0.06
CA ALA A 18 -14.05 -1.54 -1.16
C ALA A 18 -15.02 -2.64 -0.71
N HIS A 19 -16.32 -2.42 -0.90
CA HIS A 19 -17.30 -3.50 -0.73
C HIS A 19 -16.86 -4.69 -1.59
N PRO A 20 -16.92 -5.95 -1.09
CA PRO A 20 -16.48 -7.13 -1.82
C PRO A 20 -17.46 -7.46 -2.95
N HIS A 21 -17.50 -6.63 -3.97
CA HIS A 21 -18.16 -6.95 -5.23
C HIS A 21 -17.16 -7.71 -6.11
N GLY A 22 -17.51 -8.95 -6.45
CA GLY A 22 -16.68 -9.84 -7.27
C GLY A 22 -16.24 -9.27 -8.63
N GLN A 23 -16.89 -8.21 -9.12
CA GLN A 23 -16.54 -7.51 -10.37
C GLN A 23 -15.51 -6.38 -10.22
N GLN A 24 -15.18 -5.96 -9.00
CA GLN A 24 -14.42 -4.72 -8.76
C GLN A 24 -13.10 -4.96 -8.01
N ARG A 25 -12.43 -6.08 -8.33
CA ARG A 25 -11.13 -6.47 -7.75
C ARG A 25 -10.04 -5.40 -7.91
N ASP A 26 -10.13 -4.56 -8.94
CA ASP A 26 -9.16 -3.51 -9.24
C ASP A 26 -9.51 -2.12 -8.69
N ILE A 27 -10.68 -1.93 -8.06
CA ILE A 27 -11.05 -0.59 -7.55
C ILE A 27 -10.07 -0.12 -6.48
N ALA A 28 -9.74 -0.99 -5.52
CA ALA A 28 -8.78 -0.67 -4.49
C ALA A 28 -7.42 -0.27 -5.09
N ARG A 29 -6.94 -1.03 -6.09
CA ARG A 29 -5.70 -0.71 -6.82
C ARG A 29 -5.77 0.63 -7.54
N ARG A 30 -6.84 0.91 -8.28
CA ARG A 30 -7.01 2.17 -9.02
C ARG A 30 -7.07 3.37 -8.06
N LEU A 31 -7.78 3.22 -6.95
CA LEU A 31 -7.87 4.26 -5.93
C LEU A 31 -6.50 4.53 -5.30
N GLN A 32 -5.74 3.49 -4.95
CA GLN A 32 -4.38 3.64 -4.41
C GLN A 32 -3.46 4.33 -5.40
N GLN A 33 -3.45 3.90 -6.67
CA GLN A 33 -2.64 4.54 -7.71
C GLN A 33 -3.00 6.01 -7.89
N ARG A 34 -4.30 6.32 -7.89
CA ARG A 34 -4.78 7.70 -8.03
C ARG A 34 -4.38 8.55 -6.83
N LEU A 35 -4.55 8.05 -5.60
CA LEU A 35 -4.14 8.76 -4.39
C LEU A 35 -2.64 9.04 -4.37
N LEU A 36 -1.80 8.05 -4.72
CA LEU A 36 -0.35 8.25 -4.77
C LEU A 36 0.06 9.27 -5.85
N THR A 37 -0.63 9.25 -6.99
CA THR A 37 -0.39 10.18 -8.09
C THR A 37 -0.82 11.61 -7.73
N ASP A 38 -2.06 11.76 -7.25
CA ASP A 38 -2.66 13.06 -6.90
C ASP A 38 -1.91 13.73 -5.74
N LEU A 39 -1.36 12.93 -4.80
CA LEU A 39 -0.55 13.43 -3.68
C LEU A 39 0.95 13.54 -4.02
N HIS A 40 1.35 13.31 -5.28
CA HIS A 40 2.74 13.31 -5.74
C HIS A 40 3.69 12.54 -4.81
N SER A 41 3.23 11.40 -4.31
CA SER A 41 3.96 10.59 -3.33
C SER A 41 4.87 9.61 -4.03
N SER A 42 6.15 9.61 -3.68
CA SER A 42 7.11 8.64 -4.23
C SER A 42 7.00 7.26 -3.59
N LEU A 43 6.31 7.16 -2.44
CA LEU A 43 6.16 5.94 -1.67
C LEU A 43 4.75 5.81 -1.09
N GLY A 44 4.12 4.67 -1.35
CA GLY A 44 2.90 4.23 -0.69
C GLY A 44 3.18 3.22 0.41
N ILE A 45 2.48 3.35 1.54
CA ILE A 45 2.57 2.45 2.69
C ILE A 45 1.16 1.98 3.05
N THR A 46 1.00 0.68 3.26
CA THR A 46 -0.24 0.07 3.75
C THR A 46 0.07 -0.94 4.85
N LEU A 47 -0.86 -1.07 5.80
CA LEU A 47 -0.80 -2.06 6.88
C LEU A 47 -1.85 -3.14 6.63
N LEU A 48 -1.44 -4.40 6.67
CA LEU A 48 -2.32 -5.56 6.52
C LEU A 48 -2.27 -6.44 7.76
N HIS A 49 -3.40 -7.08 8.06
CA HIS A 49 -3.43 -8.11 9.06
C HIS A 49 -2.54 -9.30 8.62
N PRO A 50 -1.65 -9.85 9.48
CA PRO A 50 -0.75 -10.94 9.09
C PRO A 50 -1.47 -12.20 8.60
N GLY A 51 -2.67 -12.45 9.11
CA GLY A 51 -3.55 -13.55 8.66
C GLY A 51 -4.28 -13.31 7.34
N ASP A 52 -4.28 -12.09 6.78
CA ASP A 52 -4.97 -11.78 5.52
C ASP A 52 -4.13 -12.19 4.29
N ARG A 53 -4.15 -13.48 3.99
CA ARG A 53 -3.41 -14.03 2.84
C ARG A 53 -3.97 -13.57 1.50
N ALA A 54 -5.27 -13.32 1.41
CA ALA A 54 -5.90 -12.85 0.17
C ALA A 54 -5.47 -11.42 -0.16
N GLY A 55 -5.45 -10.53 0.85
CA GLY A 55 -4.90 -9.20 0.74
C GLY A 55 -3.42 -9.22 0.35
N GLN A 56 -2.59 -9.98 1.08
CA GLN A 56 -1.16 -10.07 0.76
C GLN A 56 -0.90 -10.53 -0.68
N ALA A 57 -1.63 -11.55 -1.15
CA ALA A 57 -1.51 -12.02 -2.53
C ALA A 57 -1.94 -10.95 -3.55
N ALA A 58 -3.03 -10.22 -3.29
CA ALA A 58 -3.50 -9.15 -4.16
C ALA A 58 -2.47 -8.00 -4.23
N PHE A 59 -1.99 -7.51 -3.09
CA PHE A 59 -0.99 -6.45 -3.02
C PHE A 59 0.34 -6.86 -3.68
N SER A 60 0.80 -8.09 -3.46
CA SER A 60 1.98 -8.63 -4.14
C SER A 60 1.80 -8.66 -5.66
N SER A 61 0.62 -9.07 -6.16
CA SER A 61 0.32 -9.07 -7.59
C SER A 61 0.32 -7.65 -8.21
N TRP A 62 0.15 -6.62 -7.40
CA TRP A 62 0.17 -5.21 -7.80
C TRP A 62 1.55 -4.55 -7.64
N GLY A 63 2.57 -5.32 -7.23
CA GLY A 63 3.94 -4.84 -7.09
C GLY A 63 4.30 -4.30 -5.71
N TRP A 64 3.43 -4.46 -4.72
CA TRP A 64 3.76 -4.12 -3.33
C TRP A 64 4.70 -5.16 -2.72
N GLN A 65 5.62 -4.69 -1.90
CA GLN A 65 6.62 -5.52 -1.22
C GLN A 65 6.34 -5.55 0.27
N ASN A 66 6.28 -6.74 0.86
CA ASN A 66 6.15 -6.91 2.31
C ASN A 66 7.52 -6.64 2.97
N MET A 67 7.55 -5.66 3.88
CA MET A 67 8.75 -5.21 4.58
C MET A 67 8.83 -5.75 6.02
N GLY A 68 7.94 -6.66 6.39
CA GLY A 68 7.87 -7.27 7.72
C GLY A 68 6.70 -6.75 8.54
N GLU A 69 6.75 -6.96 9.85
CA GLU A 69 5.71 -6.53 10.79
C GLU A 69 6.10 -5.24 11.49
N VAL A 70 5.12 -4.38 11.76
CA VAL A 70 5.32 -3.16 12.54
C VAL A 70 5.02 -3.46 14.00
N VAL A 71 6.09 -3.53 14.79
CA VAL A 71 6.00 -3.73 16.25
C VAL A 71 5.76 -2.40 16.97
N GLY A 72 5.01 -2.46 18.07
CA GLY A 72 4.82 -1.31 18.96
C GLY A 72 3.71 -0.34 18.55
N LEU A 73 2.88 -0.72 17.58
CA LEU A 73 1.61 -0.02 17.33
C LEU A 73 0.57 -0.41 18.40
N PRO A 74 -0.27 0.52 18.86
CA PRO A 74 -1.38 0.17 19.75
C PRO A 74 -2.37 -0.73 19.02
N GLY A 75 -2.50 -1.97 19.47
CA GLY A 75 -3.39 -2.95 18.88
C GLY A 75 -3.11 -4.37 19.38
N PRO A 76 -4.00 -5.33 19.08
CA PRO A 76 -3.83 -6.71 19.52
C PRO A 76 -2.81 -7.50 18.68
N ILE A 77 -2.44 -7.01 17.50
CA ILE A 77 -1.64 -7.74 16.50
C ILE A 77 -0.70 -6.76 15.80
N ASP A 78 0.54 -7.18 15.59
CA ASP A 78 1.54 -6.45 14.80
C ASP A 78 1.21 -6.61 13.31
N PRO A 79 0.79 -5.55 12.59
CA PRO A 79 0.41 -5.67 11.19
C PRO A 79 1.63 -5.79 10.28
N CYS A 80 1.48 -6.52 9.17
CA CYS A 80 2.48 -6.50 8.11
C CYS A 80 2.47 -5.14 7.39
N VAL A 81 3.64 -4.54 7.21
CA VAL A 81 3.83 -3.34 6.40
C VAL A 81 4.17 -3.73 4.98
N LEU A 82 3.41 -3.19 4.02
CA LEU A 82 3.72 -3.31 2.61
C LEU A 82 4.01 -1.93 2.03
N THR A 83 5.00 -1.87 1.14
CA THR A 83 5.42 -0.63 0.47
C THR A 83 5.34 -0.75 -1.04
N LEU A 84 4.97 0.35 -1.70
CA LEU A 84 5.02 0.50 -3.15
C LEU A 84 5.81 1.76 -3.51
N SER A 85 6.97 1.58 -4.14
CA SER A 85 7.73 2.69 -4.71
C SER A 85 7.12 3.12 -6.05
N VAL A 86 6.83 4.41 -6.18
CA VAL A 86 6.31 5.03 -7.41
C VAL A 86 7.46 5.61 -8.25
N GLU A 87 8.65 5.77 -7.66
CA GLU A 87 9.88 6.14 -8.35
C GLU A 87 10.22 5.11 -9.44
N GLY A 88 9.96 5.48 -10.70
CA GLY A 88 10.28 4.68 -11.89
C GLY A 88 9.11 4.36 -12.82
N ARG A 89 7.85 4.69 -12.47
CA ARG A 89 6.76 4.60 -13.45
C ARG A 89 6.66 5.90 -14.25
N PRO A 90 6.93 5.90 -15.57
CA PRO A 90 6.70 7.09 -16.38
C PRO A 90 5.22 7.49 -16.24
N PRO A 91 4.90 8.80 -16.12
CA PRO A 91 3.51 9.23 -16.10
C PRO A 91 2.83 8.67 -17.35
N ALA A 92 1.70 7.98 -17.16
CA ALA A 92 0.85 7.61 -18.28
C ALA A 92 0.49 8.93 -19.00
N ARG A 93 0.98 9.10 -20.23
CA ARG A 93 0.69 10.29 -21.03
C ARG A 93 -0.82 10.35 -21.32
N PRO A 94 -1.41 11.57 -21.32
CA PRO A 94 -2.81 11.79 -21.65
C PRO A 94 -3.15 11.41 -23.09
#